data_AF-A0A6M2FAG3-F1
#
_entry.id   AF-A0A6M2FAG3-F1
#
_cell.length_a   1.000
_cell.length_b   1.000
_cell.length_c   1.000
_cell.angle_alpha   90.00
_cell.angle_beta   90.00
_cell.angle_gamma   90.00
#
_symmetry.space_group_name_H-M   'P 1'
#
loop_
_entity.id
_entity.type
_entity.pdbx_description
1 polymer ?
#
loop_
_entity_poly.entity_id
_entity_poly.type
_entity_poly.pdbx_seq_one_letter_code
_entity_poly.pdbx_strand_id
1 'polypeptide(L)'
;MATFKLPKPYLSPPKTLCAFSTWYSPPPQPPPRQSPPPSGHESPILTTISEAIKNIETKPLHISLKNILPSFKAHHFISLVNQNPYFLPPKSLLSFFDFLSSYPTFSHTVQSYCSMVHFLIAHRMNQQAESLLHFVVSRKGKGSASSVFASILETKG
;
A
#
# COMPACT_ATOMS: atom_id res chain seq x y z
N MET A 1 -72.61 39.95 29.60
CA MET A 1 -71.95 41.09 28.93
C MET A 1 -70.52 40.68 28.59
N ALA A 2 -69.99 41.22 27.48
CA ALA A 2 -68.67 41.02 26.88
C ALA A 2 -68.46 39.77 26.00
N THR A 3 -68.61 40.05 24.70
CA THR A 3 -68.20 39.33 23.50
C THR A 3 -66.71 39.50 23.19
N PHE A 4 -66.29 38.79 22.12
CA PHE A 4 -65.10 38.95 21.25
C PHE A 4 -63.94 38.00 21.51
N LYS A 5 -63.26 37.44 20.50
CA LYS A 5 -63.53 36.99 19.12
C LYS A 5 -62.20 36.37 18.65
N LEU A 6 -62.27 35.30 17.85
CA LEU A 6 -61.15 34.56 17.24
C LEU A 6 -60.19 35.43 16.38
N PRO A 7 -59.03 34.88 15.98
CA PRO A 7 -58.92 34.39 14.59
C PRO A 7 -58.45 32.92 14.44
N LYS A 8 -59.14 32.24 13.51
CA LYS A 8 -58.84 30.98 12.78
C LYS A 8 -57.66 31.20 11.79
N PRO A 9 -57.24 30.25 10.92
CA PRO A 9 -57.60 28.82 10.73
C PRO A 9 -56.29 27.95 10.65
N TYR A 10 -56.24 26.63 10.53
CA TYR A 10 -56.78 25.73 9.52
C TYR A 10 -56.73 24.30 10.12
N LEU A 11 -57.87 23.63 10.24
CA LEU A 11 -58.37 22.65 9.28
C LEU A 11 -57.70 21.26 9.40
N SER A 12 -58.17 20.53 10.42
CA SER A 12 -58.72 19.17 10.35
C SER A 12 -57.86 18.00 9.81
N PRO A 13 -58.29 16.72 9.98
CA PRO A 13 -57.59 15.81 10.86
C PRO A 13 -57.39 14.44 10.16
N PRO A 14 -57.68 13.29 10.79
CA PRO A 14 -56.76 12.20 10.98
C PRO A 14 -57.01 11.07 9.97
N LYS A 15 -56.21 10.01 10.05
CA LYS A 15 -56.71 8.63 10.16
C LYS A 15 -55.53 7.72 10.43
N THR A 16 -55.53 7.20 11.66
CA THR A 16 -55.32 5.80 11.99
C THR A 16 -55.11 4.90 10.78
N LEU A 17 -54.12 4.01 10.84
CA LEU A 17 -54.33 2.60 10.47
C LEU A 17 -53.19 1.73 11.01
N CYS A 18 -53.64 0.71 11.73
CA CYS A 18 -53.07 -0.63 11.80
C CYS A 18 -51.70 -0.82 12.45
N ALA A 19 -51.77 -1.16 13.74
CA ALA A 19 -50.89 -2.12 14.33
C ALA A 19 -51.00 -3.47 13.59
N PHE A 20 -49.91 -3.89 12.97
CA PHE A 20 -49.61 -5.32 12.80
C PHE A 20 -48.19 -5.55 13.31
N SER A 21 -48.12 -6.31 14.40
CA SER A 21 -46.91 -6.88 14.96
C SER A 21 -46.26 -7.74 13.86
N THR A 22 -45.11 -7.30 13.36
CA THR A 22 -44.29 -8.08 12.43
C THR A 22 -43.03 -8.47 13.20
N TRP A 23 -42.95 -9.75 13.59
CA TRP A 23 -41.93 -10.36 14.45
C TRP A 23 -40.53 -10.47 13.80
N TYR A 24 -40.10 -9.47 13.05
CA TYR A 24 -38.74 -9.39 12.54
C TYR A 24 -38.38 -7.93 12.26
N SER A 25 -37.73 -7.28 13.22
CA SER A 25 -37.03 -6.01 12.95
C SER A 25 -35.63 -6.34 12.44
N PRO A 26 -35.27 -5.99 11.18
CA PRO A 26 -33.88 -6.08 10.75
C PRO A 26 -33.02 -5.16 11.62
N PRO A 27 -31.77 -5.55 11.94
CA PRO A 27 -30.88 -4.71 12.74
C PRO A 27 -30.67 -3.35 12.04
N PRO A 28 -30.49 -2.25 12.80
CA PRO A 28 -30.24 -0.93 12.25
C PRO A 28 -29.08 -0.99 11.25
N GLN A 29 -29.30 -0.49 10.03
CA GLN A 29 -28.23 -0.41 9.04
C GLN A 29 -27.08 0.44 9.63
N PRO A 30 -25.82 -0.03 9.58
CA PRO A 30 -24.69 0.80 9.92
C PRO A 30 -24.69 2.03 9.00
N PRO A 31 -24.18 3.19 9.47
CA PRO A 31 -24.10 4.40 8.66
C PRO A 31 -23.44 4.08 7.30
N PRO A 32 -23.84 4.77 6.21
CA PRO A 32 -23.26 4.54 4.90
C PRO A 32 -21.74 4.56 5.06
N ARG A 33 -21.10 3.43 4.72
CA ARG A 33 -19.65 3.33 4.71
C ARG A 33 -19.17 4.49 3.85
N GLN A 34 -18.57 5.49 4.48
CA GLN A 34 -17.72 6.42 3.76
C GLN A 34 -16.75 5.52 3.02
N SER A 35 -16.88 5.50 1.69
CA SER A 35 -15.91 4.89 0.81
C SER A 35 -14.53 5.32 1.33
N PRO A 36 -13.60 4.37 1.60
CA PRO A 36 -12.25 4.76 1.97
C PRO A 36 -11.77 5.76 0.92
N PRO A 37 -11.13 6.88 1.32
CA PRO A 37 -10.63 7.85 0.37
C PRO A 37 -9.83 7.10 -0.70
N PRO A 38 -9.97 7.46 -1.99
CA PRO A 38 -9.23 6.80 -3.05
C PRO A 38 -7.76 6.81 -2.64
N SER A 39 -7.22 5.62 -2.39
CA SER A 39 -5.83 5.37 -2.01
C SER A 39 -4.94 5.53 -3.24
N GLY A 40 -5.14 6.63 -3.97
CA GLY A 40 -4.34 7.09 -5.10
C GLY A 40 -3.39 8.20 -4.70
N HIS A 41 -3.18 8.44 -3.40
CA HIS A 41 -2.07 9.26 -2.97
C HIS A 41 -0.79 8.44 -3.09
N GLU A 42 -0.37 8.22 -4.34
CA GLU A 42 1.00 7.84 -4.68
C GLU A 42 1.90 8.68 -3.80
N SER A 43 2.58 8.04 -2.85
CA SER A 43 3.37 8.80 -1.89
C SER A 43 4.42 9.57 -2.71
N PRO A 44 4.56 10.89 -2.55
CA PRO A 44 5.43 11.72 -3.40
C PRO A 44 6.89 11.22 -3.42
N ILE A 45 7.27 10.46 -2.39
CA ILE A 45 8.53 9.72 -2.29
C ILE A 45 8.69 8.64 -3.38
N LEU A 46 7.65 7.85 -3.68
CA LEU A 46 7.68 6.78 -4.69
C LEU A 46 7.78 7.35 -6.10
N THR A 47 7.03 8.42 -6.39
CA THR A 47 7.12 9.16 -7.66
C THR A 47 8.52 9.70 -7.88
N THR A 48 9.07 10.39 -6.88
CA THR A 48 10.41 10.98 -6.99
C THR A 48 11.49 9.92 -7.19
N ILE A 49 11.38 8.78 -6.51
CA ILE A 49 12.34 7.67 -6.65
C ILE A 49 12.21 7.02 -8.02
N SER A 50 10.98 6.75 -8.48
CA SER A 50 10.76 6.15 -9.79
C SER A 50 11.29 7.04 -10.91
N GLU A 51 11.07 8.35 -10.82
CA GLU A 51 11.62 9.32 -11.76
C GLU A 51 13.15 9.40 -11.69
N ALA A 52 13.75 9.34 -10.49
CA ALA A 52 15.20 9.30 -10.32
C ALA A 52 15.81 8.02 -10.92
N ILE A 53 15.16 6.87 -10.76
CA ILE A 53 15.59 5.59 -11.34
C ILE A 53 15.49 5.64 -12.88
N LYS A 54 14.39 6.20 -13.41
CA LYS A 54 14.21 6.36 -14.86
C LYS A 54 15.28 7.27 -15.48
N ASN A 55 15.69 8.32 -14.77
CA ASN A 55 16.67 9.29 -15.23
C ASN A 55 18.12 8.97 -14.77
N ILE A 56 18.41 7.71 -14.40
CA ILE A 56 19.72 7.33 -13.87
C ILE A 56 20.89 7.61 -14.84
N GLU A 57 20.64 7.53 -16.15
CA GLU A 57 21.65 7.81 -17.18
C GLU A 57 22.01 9.30 -17.29
N THR A 58 21.09 10.20 -16.91
CA THR A 58 21.29 11.65 -17.01
C THR A 58 21.69 12.28 -15.68
N LYS A 59 21.34 11.67 -14.54
CA LYS A 59 21.67 12.18 -13.21
C LYS A 59 21.97 11.05 -12.22
N PRO A 60 23.14 11.05 -11.55
CA PRO A 60 23.49 10.04 -10.57
C PRO A 60 22.46 9.93 -9.42
N LEU A 61 22.06 8.71 -9.07
CA LEU A 61 21.08 8.44 -8.00
C LEU A 61 21.43 9.09 -6.67
N HIS A 62 22.72 9.10 -6.30
CA HIS A 62 23.19 9.72 -5.06
C HIS A 62 22.85 11.22 -4.98
N ILE A 63 22.85 11.93 -6.11
CA ILE A 63 22.54 13.36 -6.15
C ILE A 63 21.03 13.57 -6.11
N SER A 64 20.27 12.80 -6.89
CA SER A 64 18.81 12.90 -6.96
C SER A 64 18.12 12.52 -5.66
N LEU A 65 18.66 11.53 -4.93
CA LEU A 65 18.02 10.95 -3.76
C LEU A 65 18.65 11.40 -2.43
N LYS A 66 19.65 12.29 -2.43
CA LYS A 66 20.36 12.73 -1.22
C LYS A 66 19.44 13.16 -0.07
N ASN A 67 18.35 13.86 -0.38
CA ASN A 67 17.42 14.39 0.62
C ASN A 67 16.34 13.37 1.05
N ILE A 68 16.19 12.28 0.29
CA ILE A 68 15.13 11.28 0.47
C ILE A 68 15.69 10.01 1.10
N LEU A 69 16.92 9.62 0.76
CA LEU A 69 17.59 8.44 1.32
C LEU A 69 17.62 8.40 2.86
N PRO A 70 17.80 9.52 3.59
CA PRO A 70 17.79 9.48 5.06
C PRO A 70 16.44 9.03 5.66
N SER A 71 15.32 9.33 5.00
CA SER A 71 13.98 8.90 5.44
C SER A 71 13.51 7.62 4.75
N PHE A 72 14.20 7.18 3.70
CA PHE A 72 13.87 6.00 2.93
C PHE A 72 14.12 4.73 3.73
N LYS A 73 13.15 3.82 3.70
CA LYS A 73 13.13 2.58 4.47
C LYS A 73 12.74 1.40 3.57
N ALA A 74 13.07 0.20 4.02
CA ALA A 74 12.77 -1.04 3.29
C ALA A 74 11.28 -1.16 2.89
N HIS A 75 10.35 -0.68 3.70
CA HIS A 75 8.92 -0.71 3.36
C HIS A 75 8.57 0.18 2.15
N HIS A 76 9.24 1.33 1.98
CA HIS A 76 9.04 2.18 0.79
C HIS A 76 9.56 1.47 -0.45
N PHE A 77 10.68 0.76 -0.35
CA PHE A 77 11.18 -0.08 -1.43
C PHE A 77 10.22 -1.22 -1.77
N ILE A 78 9.68 -1.93 -0.78
CA ILE A 78 8.70 -3.00 -1.00
C ILE A 78 7.46 -2.45 -1.71
N SER A 79 6.93 -1.31 -1.26
CA SER A 79 5.81 -0.65 -1.93
C SER A 79 6.14 -0.25 -3.37
N LEU A 80 7.37 0.23 -3.63
CA LEU A 80 7.84 0.57 -4.98
C LEU A 80 7.83 -0.65 -5.90
N VAL A 81 8.35 -1.79 -5.44
CA VAL A 81 8.42 -3.04 -6.20
C VAL A 81 7.02 -3.56 -6.51
N ASN A 82 6.13 -3.55 -5.51
CA ASN A 82 4.79 -4.14 -5.64
C ASN A 82 3.83 -3.28 -6.45
N GLN A 83 3.92 -1.94 -6.34
CA GLN A 83 3.06 -1.04 -7.09
C GLN A 83 3.59 -0.79 -8.51
N ASN A 84 4.92 -0.83 -8.67
CA ASN A 84 5.65 -0.50 -9.90
C ASN A 84 4.97 0.55 -10.80
N PRO A 85 4.66 1.75 -10.28
CA PRO A 85 3.75 2.68 -10.95
C PRO A 85 4.27 3.23 -12.28
N TYR A 86 5.57 3.11 -12.55
CA TYR A 86 6.24 3.63 -13.75
C TYR A 86 6.74 2.54 -14.70
N PHE A 87 6.33 1.28 -14.52
CA PHE A 87 6.82 0.13 -15.30
C PHE A 87 8.36 0.14 -15.41
N LEU A 88 9.02 0.31 -14.26
CA LEU A 88 10.47 0.42 -14.22
C LEU A 88 11.09 -0.86 -14.78
N PRO A 89 12.14 -0.77 -15.63
CA PRO A 89 12.83 -1.93 -16.14
C PRO A 89 13.38 -2.77 -14.97
N PRO A 90 13.27 -4.09 -15.01
CA PRO A 90 13.69 -4.93 -13.89
C PRO A 90 15.16 -4.76 -13.50
N LYS A 91 16.02 -4.51 -14.50
CA LYS A 91 17.45 -4.22 -14.31
C LYS A 91 17.70 -2.89 -13.57
N SER A 92 16.91 -1.87 -13.87
CA SER A 92 17.03 -0.56 -13.19
C SER A 92 16.64 -0.67 -11.72
N LEU A 93 15.60 -1.46 -11.43
CA LEU A 93 15.16 -1.70 -10.05
C LEU A 93 16.19 -2.54 -9.27
N LEU A 94 16.81 -3.53 -9.92
CA LEU A 94 17.89 -4.32 -9.33
C LEU A 94 19.14 -3.47 -9.06
N SER A 95 19.55 -2.63 -10.01
CA SER A 95 20.67 -1.70 -9.81
C SER A 95 20.40 -0.72 -8.66
N PHE A 96 19.17 -0.24 -8.54
CA PHE A 96 18.76 0.58 -7.40
C PHE A 96 18.82 -0.19 -6.08
N PHE A 97 18.40 -1.46 -6.07
CA PHE A 97 18.50 -2.34 -4.91
C PHE A 97 19.96 -2.54 -4.44
N ASP A 98 20.88 -2.73 -5.38
CA ASP A 98 22.32 -2.87 -5.10
C ASP A 98 22.93 -1.55 -4.61
N PHE A 99 22.51 -0.43 -5.21
CA PHE A 99 22.89 0.91 -4.74
C PHE A 99 22.45 1.13 -3.29
N LEU A 100 21.21 0.77 -2.93
CA LEU A 100 20.72 0.84 -1.56
C LEU A 100 21.50 -0.06 -0.61
N SER A 101 21.90 -1.26 -1.06
CA SER A 101 22.74 -2.18 -0.28
C SER A 101 24.13 -1.61 0.02
N SER A 102 24.62 -0.72 -0.84
CA SER A 102 25.91 -0.05 -0.68
C SER A 102 25.83 1.18 0.24
N TYR A 103 24.62 1.62 0.59
CA TYR A 103 24.41 2.83 1.39
C TYR A 103 24.44 2.52 2.89
N PRO A 104 25.35 3.11 3.68
CA PRO A 104 25.64 2.64 5.05
C PRO A 104 24.48 2.83 6.04
N THR A 105 23.61 3.82 5.81
CA THR A 105 22.47 4.09 6.69
C THR A 105 21.23 3.29 6.33
N PHE A 106 21.27 2.51 5.24
CA PHE A 106 20.15 1.74 4.75
C PHE A 106 20.44 0.26 4.89
N SER A 107 19.47 -0.49 5.41
CA SER A 107 19.55 -1.95 5.48
C SER A 107 18.29 -2.58 4.90
N HIS A 108 18.50 -3.51 3.99
CA HIS A 108 17.41 -4.33 3.44
C HIS A 108 16.92 -5.32 4.50
N THR A 109 15.61 -5.51 4.56
CA THR A 109 14.97 -6.52 5.40
C THR A 109 14.77 -7.79 4.61
N VAL A 110 14.59 -8.94 5.27
CA VAL A 110 14.26 -10.20 4.58
C VAL A 110 13.08 -10.02 3.63
N GLN A 111 12.08 -9.24 4.03
CA GLN A 111 10.92 -8.92 3.20
C GLN A 111 11.28 -8.12 1.93
N SER A 112 12.22 -7.17 1.99
CA SER A 112 12.64 -6.43 0.79
C SER A 112 13.40 -7.32 -0.19
N TYR A 113 14.24 -8.23 0.32
CA TYR A 113 14.84 -9.29 -0.50
C TYR A 113 13.78 -10.20 -1.14
N CYS A 114 12.81 -10.70 -0.37
CA CYS A 114 11.76 -11.58 -0.88
C CYS A 114 10.90 -10.89 -1.95
N SER A 115 10.58 -9.60 -1.77
CA SER A 115 9.80 -8.82 -2.74
C SER A 115 10.57 -8.67 -4.06
N MET A 116 11.88 -8.36 -3.99
CA MET A 116 12.73 -8.29 -5.18
C MET A 116 12.89 -9.66 -5.85
N VAL A 117 13.01 -10.76 -5.09
CA VAL A 117 13.04 -12.13 -5.65
C VAL A 117 11.77 -12.42 -6.46
N HIS A 118 10.58 -12.16 -5.91
CA HIS A 118 9.31 -12.36 -6.61
C HIS A 118 9.24 -11.54 -7.90
N PHE A 119 9.62 -10.27 -7.82
CA PHE A 119 9.66 -9.38 -8.97
C PHE A 119 10.61 -9.88 -10.06
N LEU A 120 11.83 -10.31 -9.70
CA LEU A 120 12.79 -10.87 -10.66
C LEU A 120 12.27 -12.15 -11.34
N ILE A 121 11.62 -13.04 -10.58
CA ILE A 121 11.01 -14.26 -11.14
C ILE A 121 9.89 -13.92 -12.11
N ALA A 122 9.00 -12.98 -11.76
CA ALA A 122 7.92 -12.51 -12.63
C ALA A 122 8.47 -11.96 -13.97
N HIS A 123 9.65 -11.35 -13.94
CA HIS A 123 10.36 -10.82 -15.10
C HIS A 123 11.38 -11.78 -15.75
N ARG A 124 11.31 -13.08 -15.44
CA ARG A 124 12.18 -14.14 -16.01
C ARG A 124 13.68 -13.99 -15.71
N MET A 125 14.04 -13.24 -14.67
CA MET A 125 15.42 -13.04 -14.19
C MET A 125 15.79 -14.07 -13.12
N ASN A 126 15.69 -15.35 -13.46
CA ASN A 126 15.79 -16.45 -12.50
C ASN A 126 17.19 -16.57 -11.87
N GLN A 127 18.26 -16.33 -12.62
CA GLN A 127 19.64 -16.43 -12.11
C GLN A 127 19.91 -15.37 -11.02
N GLN A 128 19.39 -14.16 -11.22
CA GLN A 128 19.51 -13.07 -10.25
C GLN A 128 18.66 -13.36 -9.01
N ALA A 129 17.44 -13.87 -9.21
CA ALA A 129 16.55 -14.27 -8.12
C ALA A 129 17.17 -15.39 -7.25
N GLU A 130 17.74 -16.41 -7.88
CA GLU A 130 18.43 -17.51 -7.20
C GLU A 130 19.63 -17.04 -6.38
N SER A 131 20.48 -16.19 -7.00
CA SER A 131 21.63 -15.60 -6.32
C SER A 131 21.22 -14.81 -5.07
N LEU A 132 20.14 -14.05 -5.18
CA LEU A 132 19.60 -13.25 -4.08
C LEU A 132 19.02 -14.13 -2.97
N LEU A 133 18.33 -15.22 -3.33
CA LEU A 133 17.79 -16.19 -2.37
C LEU A 133 18.91 -16.91 -1.61
N HIS A 134 19.94 -17.37 -2.32
CA HIS A 134 21.10 -18.01 -1.71
C HIS A 134 21.84 -17.06 -0.75
N PHE A 135 21.96 -15.78 -1.13
CA PHE A 135 22.52 -14.75 -0.25
C PHE A 135 21.70 -14.60 1.05
N VAL A 136 20.37 -14.55 0.97
CA VAL A 136 19.52 -14.40 2.17
C VAL A 136 19.62 -15.62 3.10
N VAL A 137 19.59 -16.83 2.55
CA VAL A 137 19.69 -18.08 3.32
C VAL A 137 21.07 -18.21 3.97
N SER A 138 22.15 -17.92 3.23
CA SER A 138 23.52 -17.99 3.76
C SER A 138 23.75 -16.98 4.89
N ARG A 139 23.26 -15.73 4.74
CA ARG A 139 23.43 -14.68 5.75
C ARG A 139 22.70 -14.96 7.06
N LYS A 140 21.56 -15.66 7.00
CA LYS A 140 20.73 -15.95 8.18
C LYS A 140 21.18 -17.21 8.93
N GLY A 141 21.95 -18.09 8.30
CA GLY A 141 22.62 -19.23 8.95
C GLY A 141 21.86 -20.57 8.88
N LYS A 142 22.34 -21.57 9.62
CA LYS A 142 21.82 -22.95 9.56
C LYS A 142 20.37 -23.02 10.06
N GLY A 143 19.50 -23.71 9.31
CA GLY A 143 18.07 -23.83 9.64
C GLY A 143 17.21 -22.61 9.26
N SER A 144 17.80 -21.59 8.62
CA SER A 144 17.08 -20.39 8.21
C SER A 144 16.16 -20.58 7.00
N ALA A 145 16.40 -21.62 6.19
CA ALA A 145 15.70 -21.84 4.93
C ALA A 145 14.18 -21.91 5.09
N SER A 146 13.67 -22.59 6.13
CA SER A 146 12.23 -22.68 6.40
C SER A 146 11.61 -21.31 6.70
N SER A 147 12.30 -20.49 7.50
CA SER A 147 11.84 -19.15 7.84
C SER A 147 11.95 -18.18 6.67
N VAL A 148 12.99 -18.29 5.83
CA VAL A 148 13.09 -17.51 4.59
C VAL A 148 11.97 -17.91 3.62
N PHE A 149 11.70 -19.20 3.48
CA PHE A 149 10.61 -19.70 2.64
C PHE A 149 9.25 -19.21 3.14
N ALA A 150 9.00 -19.23 4.46
CA ALA A 150 7.80 -18.64 5.04
C ALA A 150 7.68 -17.15 4.69
N SER A 151 8.76 -16.36 4.82
CA SER A 151 8.75 -14.95 4.43
C SER A 151 8.50 -14.73 2.93
N ILE A 152 8.97 -15.63 2.06
CA ILE A 152 8.66 -15.58 0.62
C ILE A 152 7.18 -15.81 0.39
N LEU A 153 6.58 -16.81 1.05
CA LEU A 153 5.15 -17.10 0.94
C LEU A 153 4.26 -15.96 1.48
N GLU A 154 4.69 -15.30 2.55
CA GLU A 154 3.99 -14.16 3.14
C GLU A 154 4.13 -12.88 2.31
N THR A 155 5.23 -12.76 1.56
CA THR A 155 5.48 -11.59 0.72
C THR A 155 4.65 -11.68 -0.56
N LYS A 156 3.76 -10.71 -0.75
CA LYS A 156 3.03 -10.55 -2.01
C LYS A 156 3.97 -9.98 -3.08
N GLY A 157 4.01 -10.65 -4.23
CA GLY A 157 4.58 -10.16 -5.49
C GLY A 157 3.49 -9.69 -6.43
#